data_AF-Q5FC37-F1
#
_entry.id   AF-Q5FC37-F1
#
_cell.length_a   1.000
_cell.length_b   1.000
_cell.length_c   1.000
_cell.angle_alpha   90.00
_cell.angle_beta   90.00
_cell.angle_gamma   90.00
#
_symmetry.space_group_name_H-M   'P 1'
#
loop_
_entity.id
_entity.type
_entity.pdbx_description
1 polymer ?
#
loop_
_entity_poly.entity_id
_entity_poly.type
_entity_poly.pdbx_seq_one_letter_code
_entity_poly.pdbx_strand_id
1 'polypeptide(L)'
;MIVLFLTFLTFFTYTIECIPNVTVNEFSADLQKEGRSDPYLMCTMISQTLGNWKLFFEAHHWGSPETLNLTSEEFNQINNICEREAVGLISRSCFLPRLMLKIVCKKVDVLQSEFGKCMKDVQTMKIESEIFESFAKDFSFDGISKKCRLLQDPKMPTDIGETCGEEAQLSFTKKRRLLYYIFDC
;
A
#
# COMPACT_ATOMS: atom_id res chain seq x y z
N MET A 1 -36.83 43.27 -12.14
CA MET A 1 -35.89 42.35 -12.81
C MET A 1 -35.16 41.54 -11.74
N ILE A 2 -35.80 40.48 -11.25
CA ILE A 2 -35.22 39.52 -10.30
C ILE A 2 -35.17 38.20 -11.07
N VAL A 3 -34.06 38.00 -11.77
CA VAL A 3 -33.85 36.84 -12.65
C VAL A 3 -32.77 35.99 -12.01
N LEU A 4 -33.22 34.84 -11.51
CA LEU A 4 -32.49 33.58 -11.31
C LEU A 4 -31.18 33.63 -10.51
N PHE A 5 -31.32 33.52 -9.19
CA PHE A 5 -30.36 32.85 -8.30
C PHE A 5 -31.10 31.69 -7.61
N LEU A 6 -31.31 30.61 -8.34
CA LEU A 6 -31.71 29.29 -7.80
C LEU A 6 -30.46 28.41 -7.94
N THR A 7 -29.63 28.32 -6.89
CA THR A 7 -29.51 27.11 -6.07
C THR A 7 -29.28 25.88 -6.95
N PHE A 8 -28.04 25.54 -7.31
CA PHE A 8 -27.13 24.76 -6.44
C PHE A 8 -27.91 23.82 -5.51
N LEU A 9 -27.76 22.51 -5.71
CA LEU A 9 -28.43 21.38 -5.03
C LEU A 9 -29.60 20.79 -5.84
N THR A 10 -29.30 19.92 -6.80
CA THR A 10 -30.06 18.67 -6.94
C THR A 10 -29.21 17.61 -7.66
N PHE A 11 -28.78 16.63 -6.86
CA PHE A 11 -28.80 15.22 -7.22
C PHE A 11 -28.05 14.77 -8.49
N PHE A 12 -26.72 14.58 -8.36
CA PHE A 12 -26.09 13.41 -8.98
C PHE A 12 -26.60 12.16 -8.26
N THR A 13 -27.75 11.64 -8.69
CA THR A 13 -28.17 10.27 -8.40
C THR A 13 -27.29 9.33 -9.23
N TYR A 14 -26.14 8.94 -8.68
CA TYR A 14 -25.57 7.64 -9.03
C TYR A 14 -26.48 6.59 -8.42
N THR A 15 -27.42 6.09 -9.22
CA THR A 15 -28.04 4.79 -8.96
C THR A 15 -26.92 3.76 -9.06
N ILE A 16 -26.37 3.37 -7.91
CA ILE A 16 -25.65 2.10 -7.79
C ILE A 16 -26.72 1.04 -8.01
N GLU A 17 -26.90 0.62 -9.25
CA GLU A 17 -27.51 -0.68 -9.53
C GLU A 17 -26.64 -1.71 -8.82
N CYS A 18 -27.15 -2.21 -7.70
CA CYS A 18 -26.66 -3.44 -7.10
C CYS A 18 -26.84 -4.53 -8.14
N ILE A 19 -25.74 -4.86 -8.83
CA ILE A 19 -25.63 -6.07 -9.66
C ILE A 19 -26.18 -7.22 -8.80
N PRO A 20 -27.12 -8.04 -9.33
CA PRO A 20 -27.71 -9.13 -8.58
C PRO A 20 -26.61 -10.00 -7.96
N ASN A 21 -26.85 -10.50 -6.75
CA ASN A 21 -25.99 -11.46 -6.05
C ASN A 21 -25.85 -12.73 -6.91
N VAL A 22 -24.97 -12.70 -7.90
CA VAL A 22 -24.47 -13.90 -8.56
C VAL A 22 -23.67 -14.63 -7.50
N THR A 23 -24.13 -15.81 -7.13
CA THR A 23 -23.37 -16.63 -6.19
C THR A 23 -22.02 -16.97 -6.82
N VAL A 24 -20.98 -17.07 -5.99
CA VAL A 24 -19.62 -17.43 -6.46
C VAL A 24 -19.63 -18.67 -7.35
N ASN A 25 -20.53 -19.60 -7.09
CA ASN A 25 -20.72 -20.82 -7.88
C ASN A 25 -21.29 -20.54 -9.29
N GLU A 26 -22.25 -19.64 -9.43
CA GLU A 26 -22.82 -19.25 -10.73
C GLU A 26 -21.79 -18.51 -11.59
N PHE A 27 -21.02 -17.59 -11.00
CA PHE A 27 -19.95 -16.89 -11.69
C PHE A 27 -18.84 -17.85 -12.18
N SER A 28 -18.47 -18.82 -11.35
CA SER A 28 -17.46 -19.83 -11.69
C SER A 28 -17.93 -20.73 -12.83
N ALA A 29 -19.21 -21.13 -12.83
CA ALA A 29 -19.80 -21.98 -13.86
C ALA A 29 -19.85 -21.30 -15.24
N ASP A 30 -20.17 -20.00 -15.30
CA ASP A 30 -20.21 -19.25 -16.55
C ASP A 30 -18.80 -19.02 -17.14
N LEU A 31 -17.79 -18.85 -16.28
CA LEU A 31 -16.42 -18.63 -16.74
C LEU A 31 -15.71 -19.92 -17.16
N GLN A 32 -16.02 -21.04 -16.52
CA GLN A 32 -15.61 -22.36 -16.98
C GLN A 32 -16.20 -22.70 -18.37
N LYS A 33 -17.44 -22.26 -18.67
CA LYS A 33 -18.04 -22.41 -20.01
C LYS A 33 -17.31 -21.60 -21.09
N GLU A 34 -16.69 -20.48 -20.74
CA GLU A 34 -15.92 -19.64 -21.68
C GLU A 34 -14.45 -20.06 -21.85
N GLY A 35 -14.02 -21.17 -21.24
CA GLY A 35 -12.62 -21.63 -21.29
C GLY A 35 -11.63 -20.68 -20.61
N ARG A 36 -12.12 -19.80 -19.72
CA ARG A 36 -11.31 -18.87 -18.94
C ARG A 36 -10.91 -19.53 -17.61
N SER A 37 -9.70 -19.23 -17.12
CA SER A 37 -9.22 -19.71 -15.82
C SER A 37 -10.25 -19.39 -14.75
N ASP A 38 -10.66 -20.41 -13.97
CA ASP A 38 -11.69 -20.31 -12.93
C ASP A 38 -11.47 -19.07 -12.04
N PRO A 39 -12.31 -18.05 -12.14
CA PRO A 39 -12.09 -16.81 -11.41
C PRO A 39 -12.22 -17.01 -9.91
N TYR A 40 -13.00 -17.99 -9.44
CA TYR A 40 -12.98 -18.35 -8.03
C TYR A 40 -11.62 -18.87 -7.59
N LEU A 41 -10.99 -19.74 -8.40
CA LEU A 41 -9.64 -20.23 -8.12
C LEU A 41 -8.63 -19.07 -8.11
N MET A 42 -8.68 -18.19 -9.11
CA MET A 42 -7.82 -17.00 -9.17
C MET A 42 -8.01 -16.10 -7.93
N CYS A 43 -9.25 -15.84 -7.54
CA CYS A 43 -9.56 -15.00 -6.38
C CYS A 43 -9.16 -15.65 -5.06
N THR A 44 -9.29 -16.97 -4.94
CA THR A 44 -8.83 -17.73 -3.79
C THR A 44 -7.32 -17.69 -3.67
N MET A 45 -6.59 -17.88 -4.78
CA MET A 45 -5.13 -17.76 -4.82
C MET A 45 -4.68 -16.35 -4.43
N ILE A 46 -5.28 -15.30 -5.00
CA ILE A 46 -4.97 -13.91 -4.62
C ILE A 46 -5.27 -13.68 -3.13
N SER A 47 -6.39 -14.20 -2.62
CA SER A 47 -6.77 -14.07 -1.21
C SER A 47 -5.74 -14.70 -0.29
N GLN A 48 -5.30 -15.92 -0.62
CA GLN A 48 -4.27 -16.64 0.12
C GLN A 48 -2.95 -15.87 0.09
N THR A 49 -2.50 -15.42 -1.09
CA THR A 49 -1.28 -14.62 -1.22
C THR A 49 -1.34 -13.34 -0.39
N LEU A 50 -2.44 -12.57 -0.49
CA LEU A 50 -2.62 -11.36 0.31
C LEU A 50 -2.72 -11.64 1.81
N GLY A 51 -3.34 -12.77 2.20
CA GLY A 51 -3.38 -13.24 3.57
C GLY A 51 -1.99 -13.51 4.12
N ASN A 52 -1.14 -14.21 3.35
CA ASN A 52 0.25 -14.48 3.72
C ASN A 52 1.05 -13.18 3.87
N TRP A 53 0.89 -12.22 2.94
CA TRP A 53 1.54 -10.92 3.03
C TRP A 53 1.06 -10.08 4.20
N LYS A 54 -0.24 -10.12 4.50
CA LYS A 54 -0.78 -9.47 5.71
C LYS A 54 -0.12 -10.03 6.96
N LEU A 55 -0.08 -11.36 7.11
CA LEU A 55 0.55 -12.01 8.26
C LEU A 55 2.05 -11.67 8.35
N PHE A 56 2.76 -11.66 7.22
CA PHE A 56 4.16 -11.23 7.16
C PHE A 56 4.35 -9.80 7.68
N PHE A 57 3.52 -8.86 7.22
CA PHE A 57 3.57 -7.45 7.63
C PHE A 57 2.99 -7.17 9.02
N GLU A 58 2.33 -8.14 9.65
CA GLU A 58 1.94 -8.12 11.07
C GLU A 58 3.08 -8.68 11.94
N ALA A 59 3.84 -9.66 11.43
CA ALA A 59 5.01 -10.23 12.11
C ALA A 59 6.26 -9.33 12.03
N HIS A 60 6.39 -8.53 10.96
CA HIS A 60 7.55 -7.68 10.70
C HIS A 60 7.13 -6.23 10.46
N HIS A 61 7.76 -5.28 11.17
CA HIS A 61 7.51 -3.86 10.99
C HIS A 61 7.96 -3.38 9.60
N TRP A 62 7.18 -2.49 8.98
CA TRP A 62 7.60 -1.87 7.73
C TRP A 62 8.95 -1.16 7.91
N GLY A 63 9.89 -1.42 7.00
CA GLY A 63 11.24 -0.90 7.06
C GLY A 63 12.21 -1.78 7.84
N SER A 64 11.76 -2.81 8.55
CA SER A 64 12.69 -3.74 9.22
C SER A 64 13.57 -4.48 8.20
N PRO A 65 14.74 -5.01 8.61
CA PRO A 65 15.60 -5.80 7.73
C PRO A 65 14.84 -6.91 7.00
N GLU A 66 13.89 -7.59 7.65
CA GLU A 66 13.07 -8.63 7.03
C GLU A 66 12.19 -8.09 5.90
N THR A 67 11.56 -6.93 6.09
CA THR A 67 10.71 -6.32 5.04
C THR A 67 11.52 -5.68 3.91
N LEU A 68 12.72 -5.17 4.18
CA LEU A 68 13.59 -4.58 3.16
C LEU A 68 14.39 -5.62 2.35
N ASN A 69 14.58 -6.81 2.92
CA ASN A 69 15.25 -7.94 2.27
C ASN A 69 14.32 -8.84 1.46
N LEU A 70 13.05 -8.46 1.28
CA LEU A 70 12.17 -9.11 0.32
C LEU A 70 12.84 -9.18 -1.06
N THR A 71 12.78 -10.37 -1.66
CA THR A 71 13.37 -10.66 -2.96
C THR A 71 12.62 -9.94 -4.07
N SER A 72 13.29 -9.71 -5.20
CA SER A 72 12.63 -9.14 -6.38
C SER A 72 11.46 -10.00 -6.86
N GLU A 73 11.53 -11.33 -6.68
CA GLU A 73 10.45 -12.24 -7.01
C GLU A 73 9.22 -11.99 -6.13
N GLU A 74 9.39 -11.96 -4.81
CA GLU A 74 8.33 -11.68 -3.84
C GLU A 74 7.68 -10.31 -4.10
N PHE A 75 8.49 -9.28 -4.34
CA PHE A 75 7.98 -7.95 -4.70
C PHE A 75 7.16 -7.96 -5.99
N ASN A 76 7.65 -8.63 -7.03
CA ASN A 76 6.95 -8.70 -8.32
C ASN A 76 5.61 -9.43 -8.19
N GLN A 77 5.55 -10.50 -7.38
CA GLN A 77 4.30 -11.21 -7.12
C GLN A 77 3.24 -10.30 -6.48
N ILE A 78 3.60 -9.51 -5.46
CA ILE A 78 2.66 -8.58 -4.82
C ILE A 78 2.30 -7.45 -5.77
N ASN A 79 3.29 -6.87 -6.46
CA ASN A 79 3.09 -5.74 -7.36
C ASN A 79 2.07 -6.08 -8.46
N ASN A 80 2.17 -7.27 -9.05
CA ASN A 80 1.21 -7.75 -10.05
C ASN A 80 -0.22 -7.81 -9.50
N ILE A 81 -0.41 -8.16 -8.23
CA ILE A 81 -1.73 -8.16 -7.58
C ILE A 81 -2.20 -6.71 -7.40
N CYS A 82 -1.33 -5.82 -6.93
CA CYS A 82 -1.66 -4.42 -6.69
C CYS A 82 -2.00 -3.65 -7.96
N GLU A 83 -1.28 -3.87 -9.05
CA GLU A 83 -1.60 -3.29 -10.36
C GLU A 83 -2.96 -3.77 -10.87
N ARG A 84 -3.27 -5.05 -10.74
CA ARG A 84 -4.57 -5.62 -11.12
C ARG A 84 -5.72 -5.07 -10.26
N GLU A 85 -5.46 -4.69 -9.00
CA GLU A 85 -6.44 -3.98 -8.17
C GLU A 85 -6.68 -2.56 -8.68
N ALA A 86 -5.61 -1.83 -8.98
CA ALA A 86 -5.69 -0.44 -9.44
C ALA A 86 -6.52 -0.30 -10.73
N VAL A 87 -6.44 -1.28 -11.65
CA VAL A 87 -7.27 -1.31 -12.87
C VAL A 87 -8.67 -1.93 -12.66
N GLY A 88 -9.02 -2.30 -11.44
CA GLY A 88 -10.32 -2.84 -11.07
C GLY A 88 -10.60 -4.28 -11.52
N LEU A 89 -9.59 -5.00 -12.03
CA LEU A 89 -9.75 -6.39 -12.46
C LEU A 89 -10.02 -7.31 -11.27
N ILE A 90 -9.38 -7.04 -10.12
CA ILE A 90 -9.60 -7.81 -8.90
C ILE A 90 -10.93 -7.44 -8.24
N SER A 91 -11.22 -6.14 -8.12
CA SER A 91 -12.42 -5.68 -7.39
C SER A 91 -13.74 -6.02 -8.10
N ARG A 92 -13.70 -6.26 -9.41
CA ARG A 92 -14.86 -6.68 -10.21
C ARG A 92 -15.05 -8.20 -10.25
N SER A 93 -13.97 -8.98 -10.12
CA SER A 93 -14.02 -10.43 -10.31
C SER A 93 -13.81 -11.24 -9.03
N CYS A 94 -13.42 -10.60 -7.91
CA CYS A 94 -13.08 -11.28 -6.66
C CYS A 94 -13.83 -10.80 -5.43
N PHE A 95 -14.18 -11.75 -4.55
CA PHE A 95 -14.77 -11.55 -3.23
C PHE A 95 -13.74 -11.16 -2.15
N LEU A 96 -12.69 -10.42 -2.53
CA LEU A 96 -11.59 -10.12 -1.62
C LEU A 96 -11.93 -9.01 -0.62
N PRO A 97 -11.52 -9.12 0.66
CA PRO A 97 -11.66 -8.04 1.62
C PRO A 97 -10.80 -6.85 1.19
N ARG A 98 -11.44 -5.82 0.62
CA ARG A 98 -10.80 -4.62 0.04
C ARG A 98 -9.79 -3.95 0.98
N LEU A 99 -9.98 -4.05 2.30
CA LEU A 99 -9.07 -3.45 3.29
C LEU A 99 -7.69 -4.13 3.32
N MET A 100 -7.63 -5.47 3.23
CA MET A 100 -6.37 -6.21 3.27
C MET A 100 -5.49 -5.86 2.07
N LEU A 101 -6.09 -5.88 0.88
CA LEU A 101 -5.44 -5.56 -0.38
C LEU A 101 -4.85 -4.14 -0.37
N LYS A 102 -5.63 -3.15 0.07
CA LYS A 102 -5.17 -1.76 0.15
C LYS A 102 -3.97 -1.57 1.08
N ILE A 103 -3.94 -2.23 2.24
CA ILE A 103 -2.83 -2.09 3.20
C ILE A 103 -1.55 -2.71 2.63
N VAL A 104 -1.64 -3.94 2.10
CA VAL A 104 -0.50 -4.64 1.48
C VAL A 104 0.07 -3.81 0.33
N CYS A 105 -0.78 -3.37 -0.60
CA CYS A 105 -0.34 -2.59 -1.76
C CYS A 105 0.27 -1.24 -1.40
N LYS A 106 -0.28 -0.58 -0.38
CA LYS A 106 0.32 0.64 0.17
C LYS A 106 1.73 0.40 0.74
N LYS A 107 1.93 -0.68 1.50
CA LYS A 107 3.26 -1.02 2.06
C LYS A 107 4.27 -1.29 0.94
N VAL A 108 3.85 -2.01 -0.10
CA VAL A 108 4.69 -2.29 -1.29
C VAL A 108 5.03 -1.03 -2.08
N ASP A 109 4.04 -0.16 -2.31
CA ASP A 109 4.24 1.13 -3.01
C ASP A 109 5.29 2.01 -2.31
N VAL A 110 5.35 2.02 -0.98
CA VAL A 110 6.40 2.76 -0.26
C VAL A 110 7.77 2.06 -0.40
N LEU A 111 7.83 0.73 -0.30
CA LEU A 111 9.07 -0.04 -0.44
C LEU A 111 9.72 0.14 -1.83
N GLN A 112 8.90 0.23 -2.88
CA GLN A 112 9.39 0.41 -4.25
C GLN A 112 9.81 1.84 -4.59
N SER A 113 9.37 2.81 -3.78
CA SER A 113 9.69 4.22 -4.00
C SER A 113 11.18 4.52 -3.78
N GLU A 114 11.69 5.65 -4.29
CA GLU A 114 13.10 6.04 -4.07
C GLU A 114 13.47 6.14 -2.58
N PHE A 115 12.51 6.53 -1.75
CA PHE A 115 12.67 6.49 -0.30
C PHE A 115 12.82 5.05 0.23
N GLY A 116 11.98 4.11 -0.23
CA GLY A 116 12.06 2.70 0.17
C GLY A 116 13.37 2.03 -0.27
N LYS A 117 13.86 2.36 -1.47
CA LYS A 117 15.18 1.94 -1.95
C LYS A 117 16.29 2.47 -1.05
N CYS A 118 16.27 3.76 -0.70
CA CYS A 118 17.25 4.28 0.24
C CYS A 118 17.18 3.58 1.61
N MET A 119 15.98 3.35 2.14
CA MET A 119 15.80 2.66 3.42
C MET A 119 16.47 1.28 3.43
N LYS A 120 16.51 0.58 2.29
CA LYS A 120 17.25 -0.68 2.11
C LYS A 120 18.76 -0.48 2.18
N ASP A 121 19.28 0.50 1.44
CA ASP A 121 20.71 0.75 1.35
C ASP A 121 21.30 1.17 2.72
N VAL A 122 20.59 2.05 3.43
CA VAL A 122 21.06 2.60 4.71
C VAL A 122 21.09 1.59 5.86
N GLN A 123 20.50 0.40 5.69
CA GLN A 123 20.60 -0.66 6.71
C GLN A 123 22.05 -1.07 6.99
N THR A 124 22.93 -0.94 6.00
CA THR A 124 24.35 -1.33 6.11
C THR A 124 25.30 -0.15 6.15
N MET A 125 24.79 1.07 6.02
CA MET A 125 25.59 2.30 5.99
C MET A 125 25.60 2.99 7.35
N LYS A 126 26.62 3.80 7.63
CA LYS A 126 26.58 4.73 8.76
C LYS A 126 25.79 5.97 8.34
N ILE A 127 24.78 6.35 9.12
CA ILE A 127 23.98 7.56 8.87
C ILE A 127 24.51 8.66 9.80
N GLU A 128 24.76 9.86 9.29
CA GLU A 128 25.31 10.96 10.09
C GLU A 128 24.24 11.65 10.95
N SER A 129 23.01 11.78 10.45
CA SER A 129 21.89 12.31 11.23
C SER A 129 21.40 11.28 12.24
N GLU A 130 21.46 11.63 13.53
CA GLU A 130 20.87 10.84 14.62
C GLU A 130 19.35 10.66 14.46
N ILE A 131 18.67 11.69 13.94
CA ILE A 131 17.22 11.69 13.69
C ILE A 131 16.88 10.66 12.62
N PHE A 132 17.60 10.72 11.48
CA PHE A 132 17.37 9.77 10.40
C PHE A 132 17.86 8.37 10.76
N GLU A 133 18.95 8.24 11.52
CA GLU A 133 19.42 6.93 11.99
C GLU A 133 18.39 6.25 12.90
N SER A 134 17.85 6.97 13.87
CA SER A 134 16.77 6.47 14.73
C SER A 134 15.54 6.11 13.90
N PHE A 135 15.18 6.91 12.89
CA PHE A 135 14.09 6.59 11.99
C PHE A 135 14.37 5.35 11.12
N ALA A 136 15.58 5.16 10.63
CA ALA A 136 15.91 4.14 9.65
C ALA A 136 16.22 2.76 10.27
N LYS A 137 16.71 2.73 11.52
CA LYS A 137 17.28 1.52 12.12
C LYS A 137 16.69 1.09 13.46
N ASP A 138 16.01 1.98 14.19
CA ASP A 138 15.42 1.62 15.48
C ASP A 138 14.05 0.94 15.28
N PHE A 139 14.04 -0.39 15.24
CA PHE A 139 12.83 -1.22 15.17
C PHE A 139 12.44 -1.82 16.52
N SER A 140 12.99 -1.30 17.63
CA SER A 140 12.49 -1.62 18.96
C SER A 140 11.07 -1.08 19.17
N PHE A 141 10.34 -1.56 20.18
CA PHE A 141 9.01 -1.04 20.51
C PHE A 141 9.00 0.49 20.72
N ASP A 142 10.04 1.01 21.38
CA ASP A 142 10.22 2.46 21.57
C ASP A 142 10.56 3.17 20.25
N GLY A 143 11.43 2.58 19.42
CA GLY A 143 11.75 3.06 18.09
C GLY A 143 10.54 3.18 17.16
N ILE A 144 9.67 2.17 17.16
CA ILE A 144 8.40 2.18 16.42
C ILE A 144 7.47 3.29 16.95
N SER A 145 7.31 3.38 18.27
CA SER A 145 6.50 4.44 18.91
C SER A 145 7.02 5.84 18.60
N LYS A 146 8.34 6.00 18.41
CA LYS A 146 8.99 7.25 18.02
C LYS A 146 8.77 7.63 16.55
N LYS A 147 8.49 6.68 15.64
CA LYS A 147 8.34 6.98 14.20
C LYS A 147 7.29 8.07 13.96
N CYS A 148 6.16 8.04 14.66
CA CYS A 148 5.11 9.05 14.51
C CYS A 148 5.60 10.48 14.83
N ARG A 149 6.45 10.64 15.85
CA ARG A 149 7.07 11.93 16.18
C ARG A 149 8.13 12.33 15.16
N LEU A 150 8.96 11.39 14.74
CA LEU A 150 10.01 11.61 13.74
C LEU A 150 9.42 11.97 12.35
N LEU A 151 8.23 11.46 12.02
CA LEU A 151 7.48 11.86 10.81
C LEU A 151 6.98 13.31 10.87
N GLN A 152 6.89 13.94 12.06
CA GLN A 152 6.55 15.36 12.22
C GLN A 152 7.78 16.25 12.18
N ASP A 153 8.98 15.68 12.33
CA ASP A 153 10.20 16.46 12.42
C ASP A 153 10.47 17.20 11.09
N PRO A 154 10.66 18.54 11.12
CA PRO A 154 10.93 19.32 9.92
C PRO A 154 12.32 19.06 9.34
N LYS A 155 13.27 18.50 10.11
CA LYS A 155 14.61 18.13 9.60
C LYS A 155 14.60 16.83 8.81
N MET A 156 13.66 15.92 9.09
CA MET A 156 13.64 14.59 8.49
C MET A 156 13.75 14.57 6.95
N PRO A 157 13.00 15.39 6.18
CA PRO A 157 13.15 15.41 4.73
C PRO A 157 14.56 15.85 4.29
N THR A 158 15.14 16.83 4.98
CA THR A 158 16.50 17.33 4.70
C THR A 158 17.55 16.26 5.00
N ASP A 159 17.46 15.62 6.17
CA ASP A 159 18.40 14.57 6.57
C ASP A 159 18.36 13.36 5.61
N ILE A 160 17.16 13.01 5.12
CA ILE A 160 16.98 12.02 4.05
C ILE A 160 17.61 12.52 2.76
N GLY A 161 17.40 13.79 2.38
CA GLY A 161 17.99 14.36 1.16
C GLY A 161 19.52 14.35 1.17
N GLU A 162 20.13 14.68 2.31
CA GLU A 162 21.58 14.67 2.50
C GLU A 162 22.17 13.26 2.44
N THR A 163 21.45 12.26 2.96
CA THR A 163 21.93 10.86 3.00
C THR A 163 21.60 10.08 1.72
N CYS A 164 20.42 10.29 1.15
CA CYS A 164 19.81 9.48 0.10
C CYS A 164 19.65 10.20 -1.25
N GLY A 165 19.92 11.51 -1.31
CA GLY A 165 19.66 12.35 -2.47
C GLY A 165 18.23 12.91 -2.54
N GLU A 166 18.06 13.89 -3.45
CA GLU A 166 16.83 14.67 -3.60
C GLU A 166 15.60 13.81 -3.97
N GLU A 167 15.77 12.78 -4.80
CA GLU A 167 14.66 11.93 -5.23
C GLU A 167 14.03 11.16 -4.05
N ALA A 168 14.87 10.66 -3.13
CA ALA A 168 14.41 9.99 -1.92
C ALA A 168 13.73 10.97 -0.95
N GLN A 169 14.25 12.20 -0.80
CA GLN A 169 13.59 13.27 -0.02
C GLN A 169 12.22 13.62 -0.58
N LEU A 170 12.10 13.82 -1.89
CA LEU A 170 10.85 14.13 -2.56
C LEU A 170 9.86 12.96 -2.43
N SER A 171 10.34 11.72 -2.60
CA SER A 171 9.53 10.52 -2.38
C SER A 171 9.02 10.44 -0.94
N PHE A 172 9.89 10.60 0.05
CA PHE A 172 9.53 10.62 1.46
C PHE A 172 8.44 11.67 1.73
N THR A 173 8.62 12.89 1.23
CA THR A 173 7.66 13.99 1.41
C THR A 173 6.29 13.62 0.84
N LYS A 174 6.23 13.03 -0.35
CA LYS A 174 4.98 12.56 -0.99
C LYS A 174 4.34 11.40 -0.23
N LYS A 175 5.15 10.47 0.29
CA LYS A 175 4.67 9.26 0.99
C LYS A 175 4.45 9.49 2.49
N ARG A 176 4.82 10.65 3.05
CA ARG A 176 4.74 10.93 4.49
C ARG A 176 3.37 10.62 5.09
N ARG A 177 2.27 11.06 4.47
CA ARG A 177 0.90 10.74 4.93
C ARG A 177 0.61 9.24 4.93
N LEU A 178 1.15 8.52 3.96
CA LEU A 178 0.98 7.07 3.90
C LEU A 178 1.82 6.37 4.97
N LEU A 179 3.00 6.88 5.31
CA LEU A 179 3.81 6.37 6.41
C LEU A 179 3.10 6.50 7.76
N TYR A 180 2.38 7.60 8.04
CA TYR A 180 1.53 7.70 9.24
C TYR A 180 0.57 6.51 9.33
N TYR A 181 -0.14 6.23 8.24
CA TYR A 181 -1.08 5.11 8.17
C TYR A 181 -0.40 3.74 8.31
N ILE A 182 0.82 3.57 7.79
CA ILE A 182 1.57 2.31 7.87
C ILE A 182 2.08 2.04 9.29
N PHE A 183 2.48 3.08 10.03
CA PHE A 183 2.98 2.98 11.40
C PHE A 183 1.88 3.07 12.46
N ASP A 184 0.60 3.09 12.07
CA ASP A 184 -0.56 3.25 12.95
C ASP A 184 -0.44 4.48 13.88
N CYS A 185 0.02 5.57 13.28
CA CYS A 185 -0.16 6.91 13.79
C CYS A 185 -1.58 7.41 13.39
#